data_AF-A0A3Q3DRM5-F1
#
_entry.id   AF-A0A3Q3DRM5-F1
#
_cell.length_a   1.000
_cell.length_b   1.000
_cell.length_c   1.000
_cell.angle_alpha   90.00
_cell.angle_beta   90.00
_cell.angle_gamma   90.00
#
_symmetry.space_group_name_H-M   'P 1'
#
loop_
_entity.id
_entity.type
_entity.pdbx_description
1 polymer ?
#
loop_
_entity_poly.entity_id
_entity_poly.type
_entity_poly.pdbx_seq_one_letter_code
_entity_poly.pdbx_strand_id
1 'polypeptide(L)'
;MLATVRKQLRSHPALIPLFFFIGGGTVMSLMYLARLGLRNPDVCWDRKNNPEPWNKMAPTDQYKFYAVNIDYSKLKKQGPDF
;
A
#
# COMPACT_ATOMS: atom_id res chain seq x y z
N MET A 1 17.19 25.26 -0.59
CA MET A 1 16.48 24.59 -1.71
C MET A 1 14.98 24.88 -1.73
N LEU A 2 14.22 24.66 -0.66
CA LEU A 2 12.76 24.89 -0.64
C LEU A 2 12.34 26.34 -0.96
N ALA A 3 13.08 27.34 -0.46
CA ALA A 3 12.84 28.74 -0.77
C ALA A 3 12.98 29.05 -2.28
N THR A 4 13.97 28.43 -2.94
CA THR A 4 14.19 28.53 -4.38
C THR A 4 13.02 27.93 -5.16
N VAL A 5 12.55 26.74 -4.77
CA VAL A 5 11.40 26.08 -5.39
C VAL A 5 10.13 26.92 -5.25
N ARG A 6 9.89 27.49 -4.06
CA ARG A 6 8.75 28.39 -3.83
C ARG A 6 8.79 29.64 -4.71
N LYS A 7 9.98 30.21 -4.92
CA LYS A 7 10.17 31.36 -5.82
C LYS A 7 9.84 30.97 -7.27
N GLN A 8 10.31 29.80 -7.72
CA GLN A 8 10.04 29.28 -9.07
C GLN A 8 8.55 28.98 -9.31
N LEU A 9 7.85 28.42 -8.33
CA LEU A 9 6.41 28.16 -8.40
C LEU A 9 5.58 29.44 -8.55
N ARG A 10 6.04 30.56 -7.96
CA ARG A 10 5.39 31.87 -8.11
C ARG A 10 5.66 32.53 -9.45
N SER A 11 6.88 32.41 -9.97
CA SER A 11 7.25 33.00 -11.27
C SER A 11 6.75 32.16 -12.46
N HIS A 12 6.57 30.85 -12.28
CA HIS A 12 6.13 29.92 -13.33
C HIS A 12 5.00 29.02 -12.81
N PRO A 13 3.74 29.48 -12.86
CA PRO A 13 2.59 28.71 -12.36
C PRO A 13 2.37 27.39 -13.12
N ALA A 14 2.87 27.27 -14.35
CA ALA A 14 2.85 26.02 -15.11
C ALA A 14 3.61 24.86 -14.42
N LEU A 15 4.51 25.15 -13.48
CA LEU A 15 5.23 24.12 -12.72
C LEU A 15 4.37 23.46 -11.63
N ILE A 16 3.27 24.10 -11.21
CA ILE A 16 2.37 23.58 -10.17
C ILE A 16 1.83 22.19 -10.53
N PRO A 17 1.18 21.96 -11.69
CA PRO A 17 0.69 20.64 -12.06
C PRO A 17 1.82 19.61 -12.18
N LEU A 18 3.00 20.00 -12.68
CA LEU A 18 4.16 19.12 -12.78
C LEU A 18 4.60 18.61 -11.40
N PHE A 19 4.82 19.52 -10.45
CA PHE A 19 5.21 19.13 -9.09
C PHE A 19 4.10 18.36 -8.36
N PHE A 20 2.83 18.64 -8.66
CA PHE A 20 1.71 17.89 -8.12
C PHE A 20 1.76 16.42 -8.55
N PHE A 21 1.93 16.13 -9.84
CA PHE A 21 2.00 14.74 -10.31
C PHE A 21 3.27 14.02 -9.84
N ILE A 22 4.42 14.70 -9.80
CA ILE A 22 5.66 14.13 -9.26
C ILE A 22 5.53 13.83 -7.76
N GLY A 23 5.07 14.80 -6.98
CA GLY A 23 4.86 14.64 -5.55
C GLY A 23 3.81 13.58 -5.24
N GLY A 24 2.68 13.61 -5.95
CA GLY A 24 1.63 12.60 -5.84
C GLY A 24 2.15 11.20 -6.16
N GLY A 25 2.87 11.04 -7.27
CA GLY A 25 3.44 9.75 -7.68
C GLY A 25 4.44 9.18 -6.68
N THR A 26 5.34 10.01 -6.14
CA THR A 26 6.32 9.57 -5.15
C THR A 26 5.65 9.17 -3.82
N VAL A 27 4.72 9.98 -3.32
CA VAL A 27 3.95 9.67 -2.10
C VAL A 27 3.12 8.39 -2.28
N MET A 28 2.40 8.24 -3.38
CA MET A 28 1.60 7.03 -3.64
C MET A 28 2.48 5.78 -3.75
N SER A 29 3.63 5.88 -4.42
CA SER A 29 4.55 4.74 -4.56
C SER A 29 5.11 4.30 -3.21
N LEU A 30 5.57 5.24 -2.39
CA LEU A 30 6.08 4.95 -1.05
C LEU A 30 4.99 4.38 -0.14
N MET A 31 3.78 4.97 -0.18
CA MET A 31 2.63 4.48 0.56
C MET A 31 2.28 3.04 0.18
N TYR A 32 2.26 2.74 -1.12
CA TYR A 32 1.93 1.40 -1.62
C TYR A 32 2.99 0.37 -1.22
N LEU A 33 4.28 0.71 -1.32
CA LEU A 33 5.38 -0.14 -0.86
C LEU A 33 5.30 -0.42 0.64
N ALA A 34 5.08 0.62 1.46
CA ALA A 34 4.91 0.46 2.90
C ALA A 34 3.72 -0.45 3.23
N ARG A 35 2.60 -0.26 2.52
CA ARG A 35 1.41 -1.11 2.66
C ARG A 35 1.68 -2.56 2.28
N LEU A 36 2.41 -2.82 1.18
CA LEU A 36 2.79 -4.17 0.79
C LEU A 36 3.68 -4.82 1.86
N GLY A 37 4.68 -4.09 2.36
CA GLY A 37 5.54 -4.60 3.42
C GLY A 37 4.78 -4.95 4.70
N LEU A 38 3.85 -4.09 5.13
CA LEU A 38 3.20 -4.23 6.45
C LEU A 38 1.95 -5.11 6.46
N ARG A 39 1.26 -5.27 5.32
CA ARG A 39 -0.05 -5.93 5.26
C ARG A 39 -0.07 -7.18 4.38
N ASN A 40 0.98 -7.48 3.62
CA ASN A 40 1.02 -8.69 2.79
C ASN A 40 1.43 -9.91 3.63
N PRO A 41 0.64 -11.01 3.67
CA PRO A 41 1.02 -12.23 4.41
C PRO A 41 2.35 -12.84 3.97
N ASP A 42 2.79 -12.60 2.73
CA ASP A 42 4.06 -13.11 2.21
C ASP A 42 5.29 -12.47 2.89
N VAL A 43 5.10 -11.35 3.60
CA VAL A 43 6.17 -10.64 4.30
C VAL A 43 6.09 -10.92 5.80
N CYS A 44 7.05 -11.69 6.30
CA CYS A 44 7.16 -12.01 7.72
C CYS A 44 8.20 -11.13 8.43
N TRP A 45 7.73 -10.15 9.22
CA TRP A 45 8.59 -9.33 10.09
C TRP A 45 8.88 -10.00 11.44
N ASP A 46 7.88 -10.65 12.04
CA ASP A 46 8.04 -11.36 13.32
C ASP A 46 8.20 -12.87 13.10
N ARG A 47 9.44 -13.28 12.86
CA ARG A 47 9.78 -14.69 12.61
C ARG A 47 9.70 -15.56 13.87
N LYS A 48 9.59 -14.98 15.07
CA LYS A 48 9.61 -15.72 16.33
C LYS A 48 8.21 -16.05 16.83
N ASN A 49 7.31 -15.06 16.85
CA ASN A 49 5.95 -15.27 17.37
C ASN A 49 4.89 -15.40 16.25
N ASN A 50 5.24 -15.08 15.01
CA ASN A 50 4.35 -15.18 13.87
C ASN A 50 5.08 -15.60 12.57
N PRO A 51 5.78 -16.75 12.55
CA PRO A 51 6.58 -17.18 11.41
C PRO A 51 5.77 -17.39 10.13
N GLU A 52 4.47 -17.64 10.26
CA GLU A 52 3.55 -17.92 9.16
C GLU A 52 2.34 -16.97 9.21
N PRO A 53 2.49 -15.71 8.76
CA PRO A 53 1.46 -14.68 8.91
C PRO A 53 0.12 -15.05 8.26
N TRP A 54 0.15 -15.87 7.20
CA TRP A 54 -1.05 -16.33 6.49
C TRP A 54 -1.97 -17.21 7.35
N ASN A 55 -1.44 -17.94 8.34
CA ASN A 55 -2.26 -18.84 9.18
C ASN A 55 -3.28 -18.06 10.04
N LYS A 56 -3.04 -16.77 10.29
CA LYS A 56 -3.94 -15.91 11.08
C LYS A 56 -4.98 -15.18 10.23
N MET A 57 -4.99 -15.37 8.91
CA MET A 57 -5.91 -14.69 8.01
C MET A 57 -7.17 -15.52 7.78
N ALA A 58 -8.33 -14.89 7.94
CA ALA A 58 -9.59 -15.49 7.55
C ALA A 58 -9.72 -15.50 6.00
N PRO A 59 -10.46 -16.46 5.42
CA PRO A 59 -10.75 -16.48 3.99
C PRO A 59 -11.44 -15.20 3.51
N THR A 60 -12.20 -14.56 4.41
CA THR A 60 -12.91 -13.30 4.17
C THR A 60 -12.03 -12.06 4.30
N ASP A 61 -10.76 -12.21 4.70
CA ASP A 61 -9.87 -11.07 4.89
C ASP A 61 -9.33 -10.58 3.54
N GLN A 62 -9.72 -9.37 3.17
CA GLN A 62 -9.18 -8.70 2.00
C GLN A 62 -7.82 -8.07 2.31
N TYR A 63 -6.75 -8.83 2.08
CA TYR A 63 -5.38 -8.30 2.17
C TYR A 63 -4.93 -7.56 0.89
N LYS A 64 -5.67 -7.60 -0.22
CA LYS A 64 -5.36 -6.86 -1.46
C LYS A 64 -5.89 -5.43 -1.40
N PHE A 65 -5.17 -4.49 -2.01
CA PHE A 65 -5.52 -3.06 -1.91
C PHE A 65 -6.86 -2.77 -2.58
N TYR A 66 -7.14 -3.47 -3.67
CA TYR A 66 -8.36 -3.36 -4.42
C TYR A 66 -8.81 -4.75 -4.89
N ALA A 67 -10.10 -5.01 -4.79
CA ALA A 67 -10.73 -6.23 -5.27
C ALA A 67 -11.64 -5.86 -6.45
N VAL A 68 -11.32 -6.34 -7.64
CA VAL A 68 -12.08 -6.01 -8.85
C VAL A 68 -13.32 -6.90 -8.97
N ASN A 69 -13.13 -8.22 -8.82
CA ASN A 69 -14.15 -9.23 -9.15
C ASN A 69 -14.41 -10.24 -8.02
N ILE A 70 -13.76 -10.10 -6.87
CA ILE A 70 -13.85 -11.06 -5.76
C ILE A 70 -14.66 -10.44 -4.62
N ASP A 71 -15.73 -11.12 -4.24
CA ASP A 71 -16.48 -10.83 -3.03
C ASP A 71 -15.92 -11.67 -1.87
N TYR A 72 -15.06 -11.04 -1.06
CA TYR A 72 -14.39 -11.69 0.06
C TYR A 72 -15.38 -12.21 1.10
N SER A 73 -16.54 -11.58 1.28
CA SER A 73 -17.54 -12.00 2.27
C SER A 73 -18.13 -13.39 2.00
N LYS A 74 -18.03 -13.86 0.75
CA LYS A 74 -18.53 -15.16 0.30
C LYS A 74 -17.45 -16.25 0.28
N LEU A 75 -16.20 -15.90 0.55
CA LEU A 75 -15.10 -16.86 0.54
C LEU A 75 -15.19 -17.77 1.77
N LYS A 76 -15.06 -19.07 1.53
CA LYS A 76 -15.04 -20.10 2.56
C LYS A 76 -13.62 -20.64 2.71
N LYS A 77 -13.27 -21.06 3.92
CA LYS A 77 -12.00 -21.73 4.17
C LYS A 77 -11.95 -23.01 3.35
N GLN A 78 -10.91 -23.15 2.55
CA GLN A 78 -10.62 -24.40 1.86
C GLN A 78 -9.49 -25.07 2.63
N GLY A 79 -9.79 -26.21 3.26
CA GLY A 79 -8.83 -26.99 4.04
C GLY A 79 -9.11 -27.01 5.55
N PRO A 80 -8.24 -27.69 6.31
CA PRO A 80 -8.39 -27.96 7.75
C PRO A 80 -8.20 -26.74 8.66
N ASP A 81 -8.65 -26.85 9.91
CA ASP A 81 -8.82 -25.74 10.86
C ASP A 81 -7.61 -25.34 11.73
N PHE A 82 -6.41 -25.78 11.34
CA PHE A 82 -5.17 -25.56 12.12
C PHE A 82 -4.88 -24.09 12.47
#